data_AF-A0A1G8J5V9-F1
#
_entry.id   AF-A0A1G8J5V9-F1
#
_cell.length_a   1.000
_cell.length_b   1.000
_cell.length_c   1.000
_cell.angle_alpha   90.00
_cell.angle_beta   90.00
_cell.angle_gamma   90.00
#
_symmetry.space_group_name_H-M   'P 1'
#
loop_
_entity.id
_entity.type
_entity.pdbx_description
1 polymer ?
#
loop_
_entity_poly.entity_id
_entity_poly.type
_entity_poly.pdbx_seq_one_letter_code
_entity_poly.pdbx_strand_id
1 'polypeptide(L)'
;MSTDDSNELPMVSERIFTDLQADLEEPDVTLRFLLNYLEMWDGRFLRLSTAISAGNRPKAMDAVLSVRTSARMIGALRLAQRASDIERHLLAGDTRGAALLLDDLELCGQATMEELRRRFLPRFDPDHSVDRRQKPPTTGTGHEPNDWLRRADSLLAGLASSATWEPKLG
;
A
#
# COMPACT_ATOMS: atom_id res chain seq x y z
N MET A 1 12.61 33.03 9.03
CA MET A 1 12.95 31.67 8.56
C MET A 1 11.65 30.91 8.40
N SER A 2 11.03 30.99 7.22
CA SER A 2 9.78 30.26 6.94
C SER A 2 10.14 28.94 6.26
N THR A 3 9.67 27.85 6.85
CA THR A 3 9.85 26.45 6.45
C THR A 3 9.19 26.20 5.10
N ASP A 4 10.00 26.18 4.05
CA ASP A 4 9.64 25.68 2.73
C ASP A 4 9.74 24.13 2.72
N ASP A 5 8.85 23.48 3.47
CA ASP A 5 8.70 22.01 3.55
C ASP A 5 7.36 21.56 2.92
N SER A 6 6.66 22.47 2.23
CA SER A 6 5.29 22.23 1.73
C SER A 6 5.22 21.40 0.43
N ASN A 7 6.36 20.95 -0.11
CA ASN A 7 6.42 20.15 -1.34
C ASN A 7 6.74 18.67 -1.11
N GLU A 8 6.98 18.25 0.13
CA GLU A 8 7.23 16.84 0.43
C GLU A 8 5.91 16.15 0.78
N LEU A 9 5.46 15.20 -0.07
CA LEU A 9 4.23 14.41 0.15
C LEU A 9 4.14 13.95 1.61
N PRO A 10 2.98 13.89 2.28
CA PRO A 10 2.92 13.36 3.63
C PRO A 10 3.31 11.88 3.65
N MET A 11 4.01 11.45 4.70
CA MET A 11 4.38 10.03 4.86
C MET A 11 3.13 9.16 4.93
N VAL A 12 2.13 9.59 5.70
CA VAL A 12 0.78 9.06 5.69
C VAL A 12 -0.22 10.21 5.66
N SER A 13 -1.13 10.21 4.69
CA SER A 13 -2.23 11.15 4.58
C SER A 13 -3.39 10.71 5.47
N GLU A 14 -3.64 11.47 6.53
CA GLU A 14 -4.76 11.23 7.45
C GLU A 14 -6.10 11.28 6.72
N ARG A 15 -6.28 12.22 5.79
CA ARG A 15 -7.52 12.34 5.01
C ARG A 15 -7.84 11.07 4.23
N ILE A 16 -6.87 10.49 3.54
CA ILE A 16 -7.08 9.26 2.77
C ILE A 16 -7.43 8.10 3.69
N PHE A 17 -6.81 8.04 4.88
CA PHE A 17 -7.14 7.02 5.86
C PHE A 17 -8.55 7.21 6.43
N THR A 18 -8.99 8.44 6.69
CA THR A 18 -10.37 8.74 7.10
C THR A 18 -11.38 8.41 6.00
N ASP A 19 -11.08 8.71 4.75
CA ASP A 19 -11.93 8.35 3.61
C ASP A 19 -12.04 6.82 3.50
N LEU A 20 -10.93 6.09 3.67
CA LEU A 20 -10.92 4.61 3.74
C LEU A 20 -11.78 4.08 4.91
N GLN A 21 -11.73 4.72 6.08
CA GLN A 21 -12.58 4.36 7.22
C GLN A 21 -14.06 4.57 6.92
N ALA A 22 -14.40 5.65 6.23
CA ALA A 22 -15.78 5.94 5.82
C ALA A 22 -16.29 4.92 4.78
N ASP A 23 -15.46 4.58 3.79
CA ASP A 23 -15.79 3.61 2.74
C ASP A 23 -16.00 2.18 3.28
N LEU A 24 -15.28 1.81 4.34
CA LEU A 24 -15.39 0.49 4.95
C LEU A 24 -16.52 0.38 5.98
N GLU A 25 -17.15 1.51 6.36
CA GLU A 25 -18.28 1.66 7.29
C GLU A 25 -18.05 1.12 8.73
N GLU A 26 -17.01 0.31 8.95
CA GLU A 26 -16.71 -0.44 10.17
C GLU A 26 -15.25 -0.21 10.64
N PRO A 27 -15.02 0.39 11.83
CA PRO A 27 -13.68 0.65 12.35
C PRO A 27 -12.78 -0.59 12.48
N ASP A 28 -13.36 -1.73 12.86
CA ASP A 28 -12.64 -3.01 13.02
C ASP A 28 -12.09 -3.54 11.69
N VAL A 29 -12.79 -3.28 10.59
CA VAL A 29 -12.39 -3.69 9.24
C VAL A 29 -11.19 -2.86 8.77
N THR A 30 -11.21 -1.55 9.03
CA THR A 30 -10.08 -0.67 8.74
C THR A 30 -8.85 -1.06 9.56
N LEU A 31 -9.02 -1.34 10.85
CA LEU A 31 -7.93 -1.78 11.72
C LEU A 31 -7.33 -3.11 11.24
N ARG A 32 -8.17 -4.09 10.88
CA ARG A 32 -7.73 -5.36 10.30
C ARG A 32 -6.96 -5.14 9.00
N PHE A 33 -7.45 -4.26 8.14
CA PHE A 33 -6.78 -3.92 6.88
C PHE A 33 -5.39 -3.33 7.14
N LEU A 34 -5.27 -2.42 8.11
CA LEU A 34 -4.00 -1.82 8.49
C LEU A 34 -3.02 -2.86 9.05
N LEU A 35 -3.47 -3.73 9.96
CA LEU A 35 -2.66 -4.81 10.51
C LEU A 35 -2.14 -5.75 9.42
N ASN A 36 -3.03 -6.16 8.50
CA ASN A 36 -2.65 -6.98 7.35
C ASN A 36 -1.61 -6.26 6.47
N TYR A 37 -1.78 -4.95 6.23
CA TYR A 37 -0.83 -4.16 5.46
C TYR A 37 0.56 -4.14 6.11
N LEU A 38 0.62 -3.92 7.43
CA LEU A 38 1.87 -3.94 8.20
C LEU A 38 2.57 -5.30 8.14
N GLU A 39 1.82 -6.40 8.27
CA GLU A 39 2.35 -7.77 8.23
C GLU A 39 2.94 -8.14 6.85
N MET A 40 2.33 -7.63 5.77
CA MET A 40 2.75 -7.96 4.41
C MET A 40 3.96 -7.17 3.91
N TRP A 41 4.35 -6.07 4.58
CA TRP A 41 5.39 -5.17 4.09
C TRP A 41 6.71 -5.88 3.78
N ASP A 42 7.26 -6.60 4.75
CA ASP A 42 8.57 -7.24 4.62
C ASP A 42 8.59 -8.27 3.48
N GLY A 43 7.49 -9.03 3.33
CA GLY A 43 7.33 -9.98 2.23
C GLY A 43 7.23 -9.31 0.86
N ARG A 44 6.58 -8.13 0.75
CA ARG A 44 6.50 -7.37 -0.51
C ARG A 44 7.85 -6.77 -0.88
N PHE A 45 8.54 -6.18 0.09
CA PHE A 45 9.87 -5.63 -0.13
C PHE A 45 10.85 -6.72 -0.58
N LEU A 46 10.86 -7.87 0.11
CA LEU A 46 11.72 -9.00 -0.26
C LEU A 46 11.43 -9.52 -1.67
N ARG A 47 10.16 -9.63 -2.06
CA ARG A 47 9.77 -10.04 -3.42
C ARG A 47 10.28 -9.05 -4.48
N LEU A 48 10.14 -7.76 -4.22
CA LEU A 48 10.61 -6.71 -5.13
C LEU A 48 12.14 -6.71 -5.25
N SER A 49 12.86 -6.69 -4.11
CA SER A 49 14.32 -6.66 -4.09
C SER A 49 14.90 -7.89 -4.77
N THR A 50 14.39 -9.08 -4.47
CA THR A 50 14.81 -10.34 -5.11
C THR A 50 14.58 -10.31 -6.62
N ALA A 51 13.42 -9.81 -7.08
CA ALA A 51 13.12 -9.74 -8.51
C ALA A 51 14.05 -8.76 -9.26
N ILE A 52 14.37 -7.62 -8.63
CA ILE A 52 15.32 -6.64 -9.18
C ILE A 52 16.73 -7.22 -9.21
N SER A 53 17.21 -7.84 -8.13
CA SER A 53 18.54 -8.46 -8.06
C SER A 53 18.70 -9.61 -9.07
N ALA A 54 17.62 -10.35 -9.35
CA ALA A 54 17.61 -11.42 -10.35
C ALA A 54 17.48 -10.90 -11.80
N GLY A 55 17.36 -9.58 -12.02
CA GLY A 55 17.12 -9.00 -13.34
C GLY A 55 15.75 -9.38 -13.94
N ASN A 56 14.82 -9.90 -13.13
CA ASN A 56 13.52 -10.38 -13.59
C ASN A 56 12.53 -9.22 -13.69
N ARG A 57 12.63 -8.46 -14.78
CA ARG A 57 11.82 -7.24 -15.00
C ARG A 57 10.29 -7.47 -14.90
N PRO A 58 9.69 -8.52 -15.49
CA PRO A 58 8.25 -8.76 -15.32
C PRO A 58 7.84 -8.96 -13.86
N LYS A 59 8.60 -9.76 -13.08
CA LYS A 59 8.32 -9.96 -11.66
C LYS A 59 8.59 -8.70 -10.83
N ALA A 60 9.61 -7.92 -11.17
CA ALA A 60 9.90 -6.66 -10.50
C ALA A 60 8.78 -5.63 -10.73
N MET A 61 8.24 -5.58 -11.96
CA MET A 61 7.11 -4.72 -12.30
C MET A 61 5.84 -5.09 -11.52
N ASP A 62 5.49 -6.38 -11.48
CA ASP A 62 4.36 -6.87 -10.68
C ASP A 62 4.51 -6.50 -9.19
N ALA A 63 5.70 -6.73 -8.63
CA ALA A 63 5.97 -6.43 -7.23
C ALA A 63 5.92 -4.93 -6.92
N VAL A 64 6.51 -4.07 -7.75
CA VAL A 64 6.54 -2.62 -7.51
C VAL A 64 5.15 -1.99 -7.66
N LEU A 65 4.35 -2.48 -8.61
CA LEU A 65 2.96 -2.05 -8.77
C LEU A 65 2.13 -2.41 -7.54
N SER A 66 2.28 -3.63 -7.01
CA SER A 66 1.64 -4.06 -5.77
C SER A 66 1.99 -3.15 -4.58
N VAL A 67 3.28 -2.82 -4.41
CA VAL A 67 3.74 -1.89 -3.37
C VAL A 67 3.13 -0.50 -3.56
N ARG A 68 3.27 0.10 -4.74
CA ARG A 68 2.79 1.45 -5.04
C ARG A 68 1.30 1.59 -4.75
N THR A 69 0.53 0.66 -5.30
CA THR A 69 -0.91 0.66 -5.24
C THR A 69 -1.41 0.46 -3.81
N SER A 70 -0.87 -0.53 -3.10
CA SER A 70 -1.24 -0.77 -1.71
C SER A 70 -0.86 0.39 -0.78
N ALA A 71 0.27 1.04 -1.02
CA ALA A 71 0.66 2.26 -0.30
C ALA A 71 -0.33 3.42 -0.53
N ARG A 72 -0.84 3.62 -1.76
CA ARG A 72 -1.85 4.67 -2.00
C ARG A 72 -3.15 4.45 -1.24
N MET A 73 -3.62 3.20 -1.14
CA MET A 73 -4.89 2.88 -0.46
C MET A 73 -4.90 3.28 1.01
N ILE A 74 -3.77 3.10 1.71
CA ILE A 74 -3.64 3.50 3.12
C ILE A 74 -3.14 4.95 3.30
N GLY A 75 -3.06 5.72 2.21
CA GLY A 75 -2.54 7.09 2.23
C GLY A 75 -1.03 7.22 2.42
N ALA A 76 -0.24 6.14 2.25
CA ALA A 76 1.22 6.17 2.32
C ALA A 76 1.85 6.78 1.05
N LEU A 77 1.64 8.08 0.85
CA LEU A 77 1.93 8.78 -0.41
C LEU A 77 3.43 8.86 -0.72
N ARG A 78 4.30 9.08 0.29
CA ARG A 78 5.76 9.03 0.08
C ARG A 78 6.23 7.66 -0.41
N LEU A 79 5.77 6.59 0.22
CA LEU A 79 6.13 5.23 -0.16
C LEU A 79 5.63 4.89 -1.58
N ALA A 80 4.40 5.30 -1.91
CA ALA A 80 3.87 5.15 -3.25
C ALA A 80 4.69 5.91 -4.29
N GLN A 81 5.20 7.10 -3.96
CA GLN A 81 6.05 7.88 -4.84
C GLN A 81 7.40 7.20 -5.08
N ARG A 82 8.06 6.69 -4.02
CA ARG A 82 9.33 5.95 -4.16
C ARG A 82 9.16 4.68 -5.00
N ALA A 83 8.05 3.98 -4.84
CA ALA A 83 7.71 2.84 -5.70
C ALA A 83 7.48 3.28 -7.17
N SER A 84 6.82 4.43 -7.41
CA SER A 84 6.72 5.02 -8.75
C SER A 84 8.07 5.37 -9.36
N ASP A 85 9.05 5.79 -8.56
CA ASP A 85 10.39 6.11 -9.06
C ASP A 85 11.09 4.83 -9.58
N ILE A 86 10.99 3.72 -8.84
CA ILE A 86 11.48 2.40 -9.28
C ILE A 86 10.74 1.90 -10.53
N GLU A 87 9.40 2.03 -10.57
CA GLU A 87 8.57 1.68 -11.73
C GLU A 87 9.07 2.36 -13.02
N ARG A 88 9.42 3.65 -12.96
CA ARG A 88 9.94 4.39 -14.12
C ARG A 88 11.26 3.81 -14.63
N HIS A 89 12.19 3.46 -13.74
CA HIS A 89 13.44 2.80 -14.14
C HIS A 89 13.18 1.44 -14.79
N LEU A 90 12.27 0.63 -14.23
CA LEU A 90 11.90 -0.67 -14.81
C LEU A 90 11.24 -0.52 -16.18
N LEU A 91 10.38 0.48 -16.39
CA LEU A 91 9.80 0.79 -17.70
C LEU A 91 10.86 1.19 -18.74
N ALA A 92 11.87 1.95 -18.33
CA ALA A 92 13.01 2.33 -19.16
C ALA A 92 14.00 1.17 -19.43
N GLY A 93 13.80 0.00 -18.80
CA GLY A 93 14.72 -1.14 -18.89
C GLY A 93 15.98 -0.97 -18.04
N ASP A 94 16.03 0.05 -17.17
CA ASP A 94 17.16 0.37 -16.31
C ASP A 94 17.03 -0.36 -14.95
N THR A 95 17.28 -1.67 -14.96
CA THR A 95 17.23 -2.47 -13.73
C THR A 95 18.31 -2.07 -12.72
N ARG A 96 19.43 -1.50 -13.18
CA ARG A 96 20.50 -1.00 -12.30
C ARG A 96 20.05 0.25 -11.55
N GLY A 97 19.45 1.22 -12.23
CA GLY A 97 18.87 2.40 -11.59
C GLY A 97 17.76 2.03 -10.60
N ALA A 98 16.90 1.07 -10.96
CA ALA A 98 15.90 0.53 -10.04
C ALA A 98 16.53 -0.07 -8.77
N ALA A 99 17.66 -0.79 -8.89
CA ALA A 99 18.36 -1.37 -7.75
C ALA A 99 18.96 -0.32 -6.81
N LEU A 100 19.44 0.81 -7.34
CA LEU A 100 19.99 1.91 -6.52
C LEU A 100 18.94 2.59 -5.64
N LEU A 101 17.65 2.43 -5.95
CA LEU A 101 16.55 3.02 -5.20
C LEU A 101 15.95 2.07 -4.15
N LEU A 102 16.45 0.83 -4.04
CA LEU A 102 15.90 -0.16 -3.11
C LEU A 102 16.08 0.24 -1.65
N ASP A 103 17.25 0.75 -1.28
CA ASP A 103 17.55 1.17 0.09
C ASP A 103 16.64 2.35 0.51
N ASP A 104 16.48 3.33 -0.39
CA ASP A 104 15.57 4.46 -0.17
C ASP A 104 14.11 4.02 -0.02
N LEU A 105 13.67 3.04 -0.80
CA LEU A 105 12.33 2.45 -0.68
C LEU A 105 12.17 1.72 0.65
N GLU A 106 13.18 0.95 1.08
CA GLU A 106 13.16 0.21 2.34
C GLU A 106 13.03 1.16 3.52
N LEU A 107 13.90 2.17 3.59
CA LEU A 107 13.90 3.18 4.64
C LEU A 107 12.57 3.93 4.69
N CYS A 108 12.06 4.36 3.52
CA CYS A 108 10.77 5.02 3.43
C CYS A 108 9.63 4.11 3.90
N GLY A 109 9.69 2.82 3.55
CA GLY A 109 8.69 1.83 3.94
C GLY A 109 8.71 1.56 5.44
N GLN A 110 9.87 1.31 6.03
CA GLN A 110 10.03 1.12 7.48
C GLN A 110 9.48 2.32 8.26
N ALA A 111 9.87 3.54 7.88
CA ALA A 111 9.37 4.77 8.49
C ALA A 111 7.84 4.91 8.34
N THR A 112 7.29 4.54 7.18
CA THR A 112 5.84 4.54 6.95
C THR A 112 5.13 3.54 7.88
N MET A 113 5.64 2.32 8.03
CA MET A 113 5.06 1.31 8.92
C MET A 113 5.08 1.77 10.38
N GLU A 114 6.17 2.40 10.81
CA GLU A 114 6.28 2.99 12.15
C GLU A 114 5.29 4.14 12.35
N GLU A 115 5.14 5.01 11.35
CA GLU A 115 4.17 6.11 11.38
C GLU A 115 2.74 5.62 11.49
N LEU A 116 2.37 4.59 10.72
CA LEU A 116 1.06 3.96 10.77
C LEU A 116 0.76 3.35 12.14
N ARG A 117 1.73 2.62 12.71
CA ARG A 117 1.63 2.06 14.06
C ARG A 117 1.44 3.16 15.09
N ARG A 118 2.21 4.24 15.01
CA ARG A 118 2.16 5.35 15.96
C ARG A 118 0.82 6.10 15.91
N ARG A 119 0.26 6.33 14.71
CA ARG A 119 -0.94 7.17 14.53
C ARG A 119 -2.25 6.41 14.71
N PHE A 120 -2.32 5.18 14.22
CA PHE A 120 -3.61 4.50 14.04
C PHE A 120 -3.75 3.21 14.83
N LEU A 121 -2.67 2.71 15.42
CA LEU A 121 -2.77 1.68 16.45
C LEU A 121 -2.70 2.40 17.81
N PRO A 122 -3.81 2.49 18.58
CA PRO A 122 -3.67 2.84 19.99
C PRO A 122 -2.70 1.84 20.61
N ARG A 123 -1.89 2.27 21.60
CA ARG A 123 -0.93 1.40 22.33
C ARG A 123 -1.54 0.01 22.43
N PHE A 124 -0.98 -0.93 21.67
CA PHE A 124 -1.57 -2.25 21.46
C PHE A 124 -1.95 -2.81 22.81
N ASP A 125 -3.25 -2.87 23.11
CA ASP A 125 -3.75 -3.55 24.30
C ASP A 125 -3.95 -5.01 23.88
N PRO A 126 -3.09 -5.94 24.29
CA PRO A 126 -3.22 -7.35 23.94
C PRO A 126 -4.53 -7.97 24.47
N ASP A 127 -5.28 -7.27 25.33
CA ASP A 127 -6.54 -7.71 25.91
C ASP A 127 -7.80 -7.16 25.21
N HIS A 128 -7.70 -6.65 23.98
CA HIS A 128 -8.90 -6.63 23.13
C HIS A 128 -9.21 -8.06 22.68
N SER A 129 -9.71 -8.85 23.63
CA SER A 129 -10.29 -10.17 23.44
C SER A 129 -11.20 -10.12 22.21
N VAL A 130 -10.73 -10.69 21.11
CA VAL A 130 -11.55 -11.04 19.95
C VAL A 130 -12.78 -11.75 20.52
N ASP A 131 -13.95 -11.13 20.40
CA ASP A 131 -15.20 -11.78 20.81
C ASP A 131 -15.39 -13.01 19.92
N ARG A 132 -14.97 -14.17 20.43
CA ARG A 132 -15.13 -15.49 19.79
C ARG A 132 -16.61 -15.92 19.73
N ARG A 133 -17.56 -15.02 19.96
CA ARG A 133 -19.01 -15.25 19.80
C ARG A 133 -19.58 -14.73 18.48
N GLN A 134 -18.77 -14.35 17.50
CA GLN A 134 -19.23 -14.37 16.10
C GLN A 134 -19.12 -15.80 15.55
N LYS A 135 -20.28 -16.45 15.49
CA LYS A 135 -20.53 -17.74 14.83
C LYS A 135 -19.87 -17.73 13.43
N PRO A 136 -19.16 -18.78 13.00
CA PRO A 136 -18.51 -18.79 11.70
C PRO A 136 -19.57 -18.61 10.60
N PRO A 137 -19.34 -17.77 9.57
CA PRO A 137 -20.12 -17.86 8.35
C PRO A 137 -19.81 -19.20 7.70
N THR A 138 -20.67 -20.18 7.94
CA THR A 138 -20.76 -21.39 7.14
C THR A 138 -21.26 -20.98 5.77
N THR A 139 -20.36 -20.73 4.81
CA THR A 139 -20.49 -21.11 3.39
C THR A 139 -19.15 -20.86 2.72
N GLY A 140 -18.58 -21.89 2.11
CA GLY A 140 -17.23 -21.90 1.60
C GLY A 140 -16.96 -20.89 0.49
N THR A 141 -15.74 -20.36 0.49
CA THR A 141 -14.88 -20.19 -0.67
C THR A 141 -13.46 -20.06 -0.10
N GLY A 142 -12.51 -20.85 -0.58
CA GLY A 142 -11.12 -20.76 -0.13
C GLY A 142 -10.57 -19.38 -0.41
N HIS A 143 -10.35 -18.58 0.63
CA HIS A 143 -9.66 -17.30 0.51
C HIS A 143 -8.15 -17.59 0.50
N GLU A 144 -7.59 -17.67 -0.70
CA GLU A 144 -6.13 -17.65 -0.87
C GLU A 144 -5.56 -16.34 -0.28
N PRO A 145 -4.32 -16.34 0.23
CA PRO A 145 -3.67 -15.16 0.83
C PRO A 145 -3.58 -13.93 -0.11
N ASN A 146 -3.92 -14.07 -1.40
CA ASN A 146 -3.91 -13.00 -2.40
C ASN A 146 -5.31 -12.49 -2.83
N ASP A 147 -6.41 -12.99 -2.26
CA ASP A 147 -7.77 -12.62 -2.73
C ASP A 147 -8.15 -11.15 -2.43
N TRP A 148 -7.59 -10.56 -1.37
CA TRP A 148 -7.77 -9.12 -1.12
C TRP A 148 -7.02 -8.23 -2.12
N LEU A 149 -5.92 -8.70 -2.77
CA LEU A 149 -5.26 -7.96 -3.86
C LEU A 149 -6.15 -7.88 -5.10
N ARG A 150 -6.91 -8.95 -5.40
CA ARG A 150 -7.92 -8.91 -6.48
C ARG A 150 -9.08 -7.97 -6.14
N ARG A 151 -9.49 -7.91 -4.87
CA ARG A 151 -10.51 -6.95 -4.41
C ARG A 151 -9.98 -5.52 -4.45
N ALA A 152 -8.72 -5.30 -4.07
CA ALA A 152 -8.04 -4.02 -4.24
C ALA A 152 -7.95 -3.64 -5.73
N ASP A 153 -7.50 -4.53 -6.61
CA ASP A 153 -7.48 -4.32 -8.07
C ASP A 153 -8.89 -4.01 -8.62
N SER A 154 -9.94 -4.64 -8.08
CA SER A 154 -11.33 -4.34 -8.46
C SER A 154 -11.78 -2.95 -7.99
N LEU A 155 -11.40 -2.55 -6.77
CA LEU A 155 -11.65 -1.20 -6.25
C LEU A 155 -10.85 -0.15 -7.04
N LEU A 156 -9.62 -0.46 -7.44
CA LEU A 156 -8.77 0.41 -8.26
C LEU A 156 -9.25 0.52 -9.69
N ALA A 157 -9.79 -0.56 -10.27
CA ALA A 157 -10.46 -0.50 -11.56
C ALA A 157 -11.70 0.40 -11.48
N GLY A 158 -12.45 0.36 -10.37
CA GLY A 158 -13.57 1.27 -10.12
C GLY A 158 -13.15 2.74 -9.96
N LEU A 159 -12.06 3.01 -9.24
CA LEU A 159 -11.53 4.37 -9.04
C LEU A 159 -10.84 4.94 -10.29
N ALA A 160 -10.15 4.10 -11.07
CA ALA A 160 -9.57 4.50 -12.36
C ALA A 160 -10.67 4.76 -13.41
N SER A 161 -11.77 3.99 -13.38
CA SER A 161 -12.91 4.19 -14.28
C SER A 161 -13.73 5.45 -13.94
N SER A 162 -13.64 5.97 -12.70
CA SER A 162 -14.23 7.25 -12.31
C SER A 162 -13.31 8.45 -12.56
N ALA A 163 -12.01 8.21 -12.82
CA ALA A 163 -11.03 9.21 -13.25
C ALA A 163 -10.89 9.32 -14.78
N THR A 164 -11.84 8.76 -15.55
CA THR A 164 -11.85 8.89 -17.01
C THR A 164 -12.18 10.34 -17.39
N TRP A 165 -11.13 11.11 -17.64
CA TRP A 165 -11.18 12.40 -18.29
C TRP A 165 -11.87 12.25 -19.66
N GLU A 166 -13.00 12.93 -19.86
CA GLU A 166 -13.57 13.18 -21.18
C GLU A 166 -12.89 14.41 -21.79
N PRO A 167 -12.21 14.30 -22.95
CA PRO A 167 -11.78 15.49 -23.66
C PRO A 167 -13.03 16.20 -24.19
N LYS A 168 -13.33 17.39 -23.65
CA LYS A 168 -14.26 18.32 -24.31
C LYS A 168 -13.65 18.72 -25.66
N LEU A 169 -14.10 18.07 -26.73
CA LEU A 169 -13.95 18.58 -28.09
C LEU A 169 -14.81 19.83 -28.21
N GLY A 170 -14.15 20.98 -28.23
CA GLY A 170 -14.68 22.28 -28.65
C GLY A 170 -13.96 22.73 -29.90
#